data_AF-A0A8H3BXH8-F1
#
_entry.id   AF-A0A8H3BXH8-F1
#
_cell.length_a   1.000
_cell.length_b   1.000
_cell.length_c   1.000
_cell.angle_alpha   90.00
_cell.angle_beta   90.00
_cell.angle_gamma   90.00
#
_symmetry.space_group_name_H-M   'P 1'
#
loop_
_entity.id
_entity.type
_entity.pdbx_description
1 polymer ?
#
loop_
_entity_poly.entity_id
_entity_poly.type
_entity_poly.pdbx_seq_one_letter_code
_entity_poly.pdbx_strand_id
1 'polypeptide(L)'
;MTLNMRFVLALSALTAPVLAALSSDQVALAQKYAPQFRLTPDEKHFPSSIEYMLSNYKVYDDSGKQLPTQPSPLTASNLDSVVGRGASTWLTVSDTNAGYLTGLNPSTNQVPVYTFIVPKEGGIVDLFYWIFFPYNLGKDIIALGRVGNHIGDWERMTVRTLNGVAISADYNAHSSGNGAGTKSWSDVLKPSGEDRPLGYVASGSHGVWPGPGSWVYEDIIIYQLKDETRDGGPMWNAKDNIYPIEYLSSATYSGDQAWLNFQGAWGNKGQTNCWWYAIVKTCPLSNGPGGPYRQDVLAAAFAKASGPGMLSKYSDMAGPLSQTLALLATNSSTSLYKLRLDKSVLDLIKIAAFARLTVEQSCVEYRSSTNTTLLSSTHGSSKLNSGDDRLYSVKVPRCTSNSSHVDSYRVGLCASDDNSMCSWAGYRQLRTYLTGKQGITNGTAINLDMDHDNWRWD
;
A
#
# COMPACT_ATOMS: atom_id res chain seq x y z
N MET A 1 -14.47 67.31 -1.73
CA MET A 1 -13.22 66.55 -1.55
C MET A 1 -13.61 65.11 -1.23
N THR A 2 -13.83 64.30 -2.27
CA THR A 2 -14.36 62.94 -2.19
C THR A 2 -13.21 61.94 -2.28
N LEU A 3 -13.00 61.18 -1.21
CA LEU A 3 -11.90 60.21 -1.09
C LEU A 3 -12.30 58.90 -1.79
N ASN A 4 -11.71 58.62 -2.94
CA ASN A 4 -11.86 57.36 -3.67
C ASN A 4 -11.03 56.26 -3.00
N MET A 5 -11.67 55.40 -2.21
CA MET A 5 -11.04 54.24 -1.61
C MET A 5 -11.01 53.10 -2.64
N ARG A 6 -9.85 52.89 -3.28
CA ARG A 6 -9.63 51.74 -4.17
C ARG A 6 -9.37 50.50 -3.33
N PHE A 7 -10.32 49.57 -3.32
CA PHE A 7 -10.12 48.21 -2.85
C PHE A 7 -9.11 47.52 -3.78
N VAL A 8 -7.93 47.19 -3.26
CA VAL A 8 -7.01 46.25 -3.90
C VAL A 8 -7.49 44.85 -3.54
N LEU A 9 -8.23 44.20 -4.43
CA LEU A 9 -8.44 42.75 -4.35
C LEU A 9 -7.08 42.09 -4.60
N ALA A 10 -6.44 41.62 -3.54
CA ALA A 10 -5.36 40.66 -3.65
C ALA A 10 -5.98 39.35 -4.14
N LEU A 11 -5.80 39.07 -5.43
CA LEU A 11 -6.17 37.79 -6.03
C LEU A 11 -5.20 36.74 -5.47
N SER A 12 -5.59 36.05 -4.40
CA SER A 12 -4.91 34.84 -3.97
C SER A 12 -5.06 33.81 -5.09
N ALA A 13 -3.99 33.58 -5.84
CA ALA A 13 -3.91 32.45 -6.74
C ALA A 13 -3.95 31.19 -5.89
N LEU A 14 -5.15 30.65 -5.65
CA LEU A 14 -5.31 29.23 -5.40
C LEU A 14 -4.84 28.54 -6.68
N THR A 15 -3.58 28.13 -6.70
CA THR A 15 -3.14 27.07 -7.60
C THR A 15 -3.83 25.80 -7.12
N ALA A 16 -5.08 25.61 -7.53
CA ALA A 16 -5.59 24.26 -7.67
C ALA A 16 -4.57 23.52 -8.55
N PRO A 17 -4.13 22.31 -8.18
CA PRO A 17 -3.34 21.53 -9.11
C PRO A 17 -4.24 21.32 -10.32
N VAL A 18 -3.88 21.98 -11.42
CA VAL A 18 -4.45 21.68 -12.72
C VAL A 18 -4.24 20.18 -12.90
N LEU A 19 -5.33 19.43 -13.10
CA LEU A 19 -5.30 18.07 -13.65
C LEU A 19 -4.52 18.15 -14.96
N ALA A 20 -3.21 18.00 -14.87
CA ALA A 20 -2.36 17.90 -16.03
C ALA A 20 -2.32 16.40 -16.34
N ALA A 21 -2.87 16.04 -17.49
CA ALA A 21 -2.71 14.71 -18.06
C ALA A 21 -1.24 14.25 -17.89
N LEU A 22 -1.06 12.97 -17.58
CA LEU A 22 0.26 12.38 -17.35
C LEU A 22 1.26 12.80 -18.44
N SER A 23 2.40 13.34 -18.03
CA SER A 23 3.45 13.73 -18.99
C SER A 23 4.11 12.48 -19.60
N SER A 24 4.68 12.64 -20.80
CA SER A 24 5.47 11.58 -21.43
C SER A 24 6.61 11.09 -20.52
N ASP A 25 7.21 11.99 -19.76
CA ASP A 25 8.32 11.67 -18.86
C ASP A 25 7.85 10.84 -17.65
N GLN A 26 6.65 11.14 -17.14
CA GLN A 26 6.03 10.34 -16.08
C GLN A 26 5.73 8.93 -16.55
N VAL A 27 5.14 8.79 -17.75
CA VAL A 27 4.85 7.48 -18.34
C VAL A 27 6.15 6.73 -18.63
N ALA A 28 7.18 7.38 -19.17
CA ALA A 28 8.48 6.77 -19.42
C ALA A 28 9.18 6.32 -18.12
N LEU A 29 9.06 7.09 -17.04
CA LEU A 29 9.55 6.70 -15.71
C LEU A 29 8.86 5.45 -15.19
N ALA A 30 7.53 5.37 -15.35
CA ALA A 30 6.74 4.20 -15.01
C ALA A 30 7.14 2.97 -15.84
N GLN A 31 7.32 3.12 -17.16
CA GLN A 31 7.80 2.03 -18.02
C GLN A 31 9.21 1.57 -17.66
N LYS A 32 10.13 2.50 -17.39
CA LYS A 32 11.53 2.21 -17.02
C LYS A 32 11.60 1.29 -15.80
N TYR A 33 10.81 1.57 -14.78
CA TYR A 33 10.83 0.84 -13.51
C TYR A 33 9.72 -0.21 -13.38
N ALA A 34 8.99 -0.49 -14.47
CA ALA A 34 7.92 -1.47 -14.45
C ALA A 34 8.45 -2.89 -14.14
N PRO A 35 7.82 -3.63 -13.21
CA PRO A 35 8.33 -4.92 -12.77
C PRO A 35 8.40 -5.97 -13.89
N GLN A 36 9.27 -6.96 -13.70
CA GLN A 36 9.07 -8.26 -14.34
C GLN A 36 8.40 -9.16 -13.31
N PHE A 37 7.14 -9.54 -13.54
CA PHE A 37 6.49 -10.52 -12.69
C PHE A 37 6.90 -11.94 -13.09
N ARG A 38 7.17 -12.77 -12.09
CA ARG A 38 7.51 -14.18 -12.20
C ARG A 38 6.37 -15.01 -11.65
N LEU A 39 5.71 -15.77 -12.51
CA LEU A 39 4.69 -16.73 -12.10
C LEU A 39 5.34 -18.10 -11.92
N THR A 40 4.76 -18.92 -11.05
CA THR A 40 5.26 -20.28 -10.83
C THR A 40 5.07 -21.15 -12.08
N PRO A 41 5.94 -22.14 -12.33
CA PRO A 41 5.78 -23.07 -13.47
C PRO A 41 4.46 -23.85 -13.44
N ASP A 42 3.88 -24.03 -12.26
CA ASP A 42 2.65 -24.78 -11.99
C ASP A 42 1.41 -23.88 -11.84
N GLU A 43 1.52 -22.59 -12.14
CA GLU A 43 0.39 -21.66 -12.12
C GLU A 43 -0.70 -22.08 -13.11
N LYS A 44 -1.96 -22.03 -12.65
CA LYS A 44 -3.16 -22.41 -13.43
C LYS A 44 -4.14 -21.25 -13.60
N HIS A 45 -4.03 -20.22 -12.77
CA HIS A 45 -4.87 -19.03 -12.76
C HIS A 45 -3.98 -17.84 -13.09
N PHE A 46 -3.94 -17.51 -14.37
CA PHE A 46 -3.14 -16.43 -14.93
C PHE A 46 -3.82 -15.06 -14.76
N PRO A 47 -3.07 -13.95 -14.87
CA PRO A 47 -3.65 -12.62 -14.84
C PRO A 47 -4.53 -12.38 -16.08
N SER A 48 -5.33 -11.32 -16.06
CA SER A 48 -6.09 -10.87 -17.23
C SER A 48 -6.40 -9.37 -17.17
N SER A 49 -7.01 -8.83 -18.22
CA SER A 49 -7.57 -7.48 -18.18
C SER A 49 -8.95 -7.48 -17.51
N ILE A 50 -9.39 -6.32 -17.05
CA ILE A 50 -10.75 -6.16 -16.54
C ILE A 50 -11.78 -6.40 -17.65
N GLU A 51 -11.52 -5.96 -18.89
CA GLU A 51 -12.45 -6.09 -20.02
C GLU A 51 -12.72 -7.56 -20.35
N TYR A 52 -11.68 -8.40 -20.21
CA TYR A 52 -11.80 -9.85 -20.34
C TYR A 52 -12.82 -10.44 -19.37
N MET A 53 -12.92 -9.89 -18.15
CA MET A 53 -13.86 -10.36 -17.13
C MET A 53 -15.20 -9.63 -17.11
N LEU A 54 -15.26 -8.33 -17.39
CA LEU A 54 -16.45 -7.49 -17.23
C LEU A 54 -17.66 -8.03 -18.00
N SER A 55 -17.46 -8.54 -19.21
CA SER A 55 -18.55 -9.11 -20.01
C SER A 55 -19.19 -10.38 -19.40
N ASN A 56 -18.47 -11.07 -18.52
CA ASN A 56 -18.92 -12.29 -17.83
C ASN A 56 -19.63 -11.99 -16.50
N TYR A 57 -19.45 -10.79 -15.96
CA TYR A 57 -20.04 -10.39 -14.68
C TYR A 57 -21.50 -9.95 -14.79
N LYS A 58 -22.21 -10.16 -13.69
CA LYS A 58 -23.45 -9.48 -13.33
C LYS A 58 -23.31 -8.89 -11.93
N VAL A 59 -23.96 -7.77 -11.66
CA VAL A 59 -23.94 -7.10 -10.36
C VAL A 59 -25.04 -7.67 -9.47
N TYR A 60 -24.67 -8.09 -8.27
CA TYR A 60 -25.56 -8.59 -7.22
C TYR A 60 -25.50 -7.70 -5.98
N ASP A 61 -26.62 -7.57 -5.28
CA ASP A 61 -26.69 -6.88 -3.99
C ASP A 61 -26.34 -7.79 -2.80
N ASP A 62 -26.36 -7.22 -1.59
CA ASP A 62 -26.03 -7.94 -0.35
C ASP A 62 -27.04 -9.05 0.00
N SER A 63 -28.24 -9.01 -0.58
CA SER A 63 -29.25 -10.07 -0.44
C SER A 63 -29.02 -11.25 -1.40
N GLY A 64 -28.01 -11.16 -2.27
CA GLY A 64 -27.75 -12.17 -3.30
C GLY A 64 -28.70 -12.07 -4.48
N LYS A 65 -29.33 -10.90 -4.69
CA LYS A 65 -30.21 -10.66 -5.83
C LYS A 65 -29.47 -9.88 -6.90
N GLN A 66 -29.60 -10.31 -8.15
CA GLN A 66 -29.09 -9.56 -9.29
C GLN A 66 -29.78 -8.19 -9.39
N LEU A 67 -28.99 -7.12 -9.55
CA LEU A 67 -29.54 -5.78 -9.73
C LEU A 67 -30.29 -5.67 -11.07
N PRO A 68 -31.55 -5.20 -11.09
CA PRO A 68 -32.37 -5.20 -12.29
C PRO A 68 -31.97 -4.13 -13.32
N THR A 69 -31.40 -3.01 -12.89
CA THR A 69 -31.10 -1.83 -13.74
C THR A 69 -29.60 -1.65 -14.01
N GLN A 70 -28.84 -2.74 -14.10
CA GLN A 70 -27.41 -2.70 -14.41
C GLN A 70 -27.14 -2.63 -15.93
N PRO A 71 -26.01 -2.05 -16.37
CA PRO A 71 -25.58 -2.18 -17.77
C PRO A 71 -25.35 -3.65 -18.15
N SER A 72 -25.63 -4.01 -19.39
CA SER A 72 -25.39 -5.36 -19.91
C SER A 72 -25.04 -5.30 -21.40
N PRO A 73 -23.81 -5.70 -21.81
CA PRO A 73 -22.71 -6.14 -20.97
C PRO A 73 -22.13 -5.01 -20.10
N LEU A 74 -21.46 -5.38 -19.00
CA LEU A 74 -20.63 -4.43 -18.26
C LEU A 74 -19.35 -4.16 -19.08
N THR A 75 -18.91 -2.91 -19.08
CA THR A 75 -17.72 -2.43 -19.79
C THR A 75 -16.94 -1.48 -18.89
N ALA A 76 -15.67 -1.23 -19.24
CA ALA A 76 -14.83 -0.28 -18.52
C ALA A 76 -15.44 1.15 -18.46
N SER A 77 -16.22 1.52 -19.48
CA SER A 77 -16.84 2.83 -19.60
C SER A 77 -18.24 2.97 -18.98
N ASN A 78 -18.88 1.86 -18.57
CA ASN A 78 -20.22 1.88 -17.99
C ASN A 78 -20.30 1.32 -16.57
N LEU A 79 -19.23 0.72 -16.05
CA LEU A 79 -19.25 0.04 -14.75
C LEU A 79 -19.64 0.97 -13.59
N ASP A 80 -19.25 2.24 -13.64
CA ASP A 80 -19.58 3.22 -12.62
C ASP A 80 -21.01 3.79 -12.71
N SER A 81 -21.74 3.46 -13.78
CA SER A 81 -23.16 3.78 -13.90
C SER A 81 -24.06 2.82 -13.10
N VAL A 82 -23.49 1.78 -12.49
CA VAL A 82 -24.18 0.96 -11.50
C VAL A 82 -24.62 1.86 -10.34
N VAL A 83 -25.85 1.68 -9.85
CA VAL A 83 -26.43 2.52 -8.78
C VAL A 83 -25.47 2.62 -7.60
N GLY A 84 -25.26 3.85 -7.11
CA GLY A 84 -24.30 4.13 -6.03
C GLY A 84 -22.85 3.81 -6.40
N ARG A 85 -22.50 3.81 -7.69
CA ARG A 85 -21.22 3.33 -8.22
C ARG A 85 -20.89 1.90 -7.78
N GLY A 86 -21.92 1.09 -7.51
CA GLY A 86 -21.75 -0.29 -7.04
C GLY A 86 -21.39 -0.43 -5.55
N ALA A 87 -21.49 0.62 -4.74
CA ALA A 87 -21.33 0.49 -3.29
C ALA A 87 -22.25 -0.61 -2.72
N SER A 88 -21.70 -1.49 -1.89
CA SER A 88 -22.41 -2.66 -1.33
C SER A 88 -22.95 -3.63 -2.39
N THR A 89 -22.21 -3.85 -3.48
CA THR A 89 -22.54 -4.82 -4.53
C THR A 89 -21.34 -5.69 -4.90
N TRP A 90 -21.61 -6.80 -5.62
CA TRP A 90 -20.63 -7.82 -6.00
C TRP A 90 -20.69 -8.11 -7.50
N LEU A 91 -19.54 -8.02 -8.18
CA LEU A 91 -19.35 -8.51 -9.54
C LEU A 91 -19.32 -10.04 -9.54
N THR A 92 -20.46 -10.63 -9.85
CA THR A 92 -20.72 -12.07 -9.67
C THR A 92 -20.71 -12.80 -10.99
N VAL A 93 -20.06 -13.96 -11.02
CA VAL A 93 -20.22 -14.99 -12.07
C VAL A 93 -21.06 -16.14 -11.52
N SER A 94 -21.90 -16.72 -12.37
CA SER A 94 -22.73 -17.87 -12.02
C SER A 94 -21.98 -19.20 -12.12
N ASP A 95 -21.09 -19.33 -13.12
CA ASP A 95 -20.26 -20.52 -13.30
C ASP A 95 -18.83 -20.25 -12.79
N THR A 96 -18.53 -20.76 -11.60
CA THR A 96 -17.21 -20.65 -10.97
C THR A 96 -16.18 -21.65 -11.53
N ASN A 97 -16.56 -22.48 -12.50
CA ASN A 97 -15.66 -23.41 -13.20
C ASN A 97 -15.43 -23.00 -14.66
N ALA A 98 -15.95 -21.85 -15.08
CA ALA A 98 -15.83 -21.39 -16.45
C ALA A 98 -14.37 -21.17 -16.84
N GLY A 99 -14.01 -21.57 -18.08
CA GLY A 99 -12.63 -21.53 -18.56
C GLY A 99 -12.00 -20.14 -18.56
N TYR A 100 -12.78 -19.05 -18.64
CA TYR A 100 -12.23 -17.70 -18.54
C TYR A 100 -11.61 -17.40 -17.17
N LEU A 101 -11.98 -18.14 -16.11
CA LEU A 101 -11.39 -17.96 -14.79
C LEU A 101 -9.92 -18.40 -14.70
N THR A 102 -9.42 -19.13 -15.70
CA THR A 102 -7.98 -19.45 -15.77
C THR A 102 -7.13 -18.29 -16.25
N GLY A 103 -7.73 -17.20 -16.76
CA GLY A 103 -7.03 -16.02 -17.25
C GLY A 103 -6.16 -16.26 -18.50
N LEU A 104 -5.23 -15.34 -18.73
CA LEU A 104 -4.40 -15.28 -19.94
C LEU A 104 -2.92 -15.41 -19.59
N ASN A 105 -2.25 -16.44 -20.11
CA ASN A 105 -0.81 -16.60 -19.90
C ASN A 105 -0.04 -15.37 -20.43
N PRO A 106 0.65 -14.61 -19.57
CA PRO A 106 1.30 -13.35 -19.97
C PRO A 106 2.55 -13.54 -20.82
N SER A 107 3.05 -14.77 -20.96
CA SER A 107 4.17 -15.07 -21.88
C SER A 107 3.73 -15.07 -23.35
N THR A 108 2.44 -15.25 -23.61
CA THR A 108 1.87 -15.34 -24.97
C THR A 108 0.77 -14.31 -25.23
N ASN A 109 0.38 -13.52 -24.23
CA ASN A 109 -0.70 -12.55 -24.31
C ASN A 109 -0.24 -11.20 -23.74
N GLN A 110 -0.75 -10.10 -24.32
CA GLN A 110 -0.54 -8.77 -23.79
C GLN A 110 -1.53 -8.50 -22.65
N VAL A 111 -1.15 -8.87 -21.43
CA VAL A 111 -1.95 -8.61 -20.23
C VAL A 111 -1.54 -7.26 -19.63
N PRO A 112 -2.48 -6.33 -19.37
CA PRO A 112 -2.15 -4.99 -18.91
C PRO A 112 -1.76 -4.95 -17.43
N VAL A 113 -0.88 -4.02 -17.08
CA VAL A 113 -0.56 -3.67 -15.68
C VAL A 113 -1.04 -2.26 -15.39
N TYR A 114 -2.07 -2.15 -14.55
CA TYR A 114 -2.72 -0.88 -14.21
C TYR A 114 -1.80 -0.04 -13.32
N THR A 115 -1.30 1.07 -13.85
CA THR A 115 -0.16 1.77 -13.26
C THR A 115 -0.57 3.18 -12.81
N PHE A 116 -0.81 3.36 -11.52
CA PHE A 116 -1.00 4.71 -10.97
C PHE A 116 0.35 5.39 -10.81
N ILE A 117 0.46 6.60 -11.36
CA ILE A 117 1.65 7.45 -11.24
C ILE A 117 1.31 8.58 -10.28
N VAL A 118 1.97 8.60 -9.12
CA VAL A 118 1.65 9.53 -8.02
C VAL A 118 2.86 10.41 -7.70
N PRO A 119 2.98 11.59 -8.32
CA PRO A 119 3.97 12.60 -7.94
C PRO A 119 3.66 13.18 -6.55
N LYS A 120 4.71 13.47 -5.78
CA LYS A 120 4.64 14.11 -4.46
C LYS A 120 5.72 15.17 -4.29
N GLU A 121 5.65 15.88 -3.17
CA GLU A 121 6.61 16.91 -2.81
C GLU A 121 8.04 16.35 -2.63
N GLY A 122 9.04 17.15 -3.00
CA GLY A 122 10.45 16.77 -2.82
C GLY A 122 10.97 15.83 -3.90
N GLY A 123 10.32 15.80 -5.06
CA GLY A 123 10.75 15.00 -6.21
C GLY A 123 10.41 13.52 -6.12
N ILE A 124 9.53 13.14 -5.20
CA ILE A 124 9.08 11.75 -5.04
C ILE A 124 8.03 11.43 -6.09
N VAL A 125 8.14 10.23 -6.69
CA VAL A 125 7.07 9.65 -7.50
C VAL A 125 6.90 8.20 -7.08
N ASP A 126 5.70 7.86 -6.61
CA ASP A 126 5.30 6.47 -6.36
C ASP A 126 4.60 5.91 -7.60
N LEU A 127 5.02 4.72 -8.00
CA LEU A 127 4.55 4.00 -9.18
C LEU A 127 3.87 2.72 -8.69
N PHE A 128 2.54 2.68 -8.69
CA PHE A 128 1.76 1.53 -8.22
C PHE A 128 1.40 0.64 -9.39
N TYR A 129 2.00 -0.54 -9.47
CA TYR A 129 1.74 -1.54 -10.50
C TYR A 129 0.73 -2.55 -9.99
N TRP A 130 -0.51 -2.39 -10.44
CA TRP A 130 -1.62 -3.27 -10.10
C TRP A 130 -1.85 -4.33 -11.16
N ILE A 131 -2.08 -5.54 -10.69
CA ILE A 131 -2.31 -6.71 -11.52
C ILE A 131 -3.64 -7.35 -11.09
N PHE A 132 -4.39 -7.81 -12.09
CA PHE A 132 -5.71 -8.40 -11.89
C PHE A 132 -5.70 -9.88 -12.29
N PHE A 133 -6.29 -10.72 -11.45
CA PHE A 133 -6.52 -12.13 -11.74
C PHE A 133 -8.02 -12.42 -11.75
N PRO A 134 -8.55 -13.16 -12.75
CA PRO A 134 -9.95 -13.59 -12.76
C PRO A 134 -10.36 -14.45 -11.56
N TYR A 135 -9.42 -15.14 -10.94
CA TYR A 135 -9.69 -16.10 -9.87
C TYR A 135 -8.49 -16.24 -8.95
N ASN A 136 -8.72 -16.14 -7.64
CA ASN A 136 -7.76 -16.48 -6.61
C ASN A 136 -8.05 -17.88 -6.08
N LEU A 137 -7.05 -18.75 -6.20
CA LEU A 137 -7.05 -20.09 -5.63
C LEU A 137 -6.46 -20.04 -4.22
N GLY A 138 -7.32 -20.23 -3.22
CA GLY A 138 -6.96 -20.20 -1.81
C GLY A 138 -6.08 -21.37 -1.37
N LYS A 139 -5.95 -21.56 -0.05
CA LYS A 139 -5.02 -22.55 0.54
C LYS A 139 -5.75 -23.80 1.03
N ASP A 140 -5.12 -24.95 0.83
CA ASP A 140 -5.57 -26.20 1.42
C ASP A 140 -5.08 -26.33 2.87
N ILE A 141 -6.03 -26.45 3.79
CA ILE A 141 -5.78 -26.77 5.20
C ILE A 141 -6.27 -28.20 5.43
N ILE A 142 -5.39 -29.10 5.88
CA ILE A 142 -5.69 -30.55 6.02
C ILE A 142 -7.01 -30.81 6.76
N ALA A 143 -7.30 -30.06 7.82
CA ALA A 143 -8.51 -30.24 8.62
C ALA A 143 -9.76 -29.52 8.10
N LEU A 144 -9.61 -28.50 7.25
CA LEU A 144 -10.72 -27.62 6.82
C LEU A 144 -11.01 -27.69 5.31
N GLY A 145 -10.13 -28.34 4.55
CA GLY A 145 -10.13 -28.27 3.10
C GLY A 145 -9.63 -26.92 2.59
N ARG A 146 -10.08 -26.55 1.38
CA ARG A 146 -9.72 -25.29 0.73
C ARG A 146 -10.38 -24.12 1.43
N VAL A 147 -9.61 -23.07 1.73
CA VAL A 147 -10.12 -21.79 2.27
C VAL A 147 -9.64 -20.61 1.43
N GLY A 148 -10.47 -19.58 1.30
CA GLY A 148 -10.06 -18.31 0.70
C GLY A 148 -10.11 -18.23 -0.83
N ASN A 149 -10.82 -19.13 -1.52
CA ASN A 149 -11.04 -18.91 -2.96
C ASN A 149 -11.91 -17.66 -3.16
N HIS A 150 -11.63 -16.88 -4.20
CA HIS A 150 -12.56 -15.84 -4.64
C HIS A 150 -12.42 -15.57 -6.13
N ILE A 151 -13.53 -15.13 -6.73
CA ILE A 151 -13.55 -14.62 -8.10
C ILE A 151 -12.99 -13.20 -8.05
N GLY A 152 -12.16 -12.85 -9.03
CA GLY A 152 -11.47 -11.57 -9.09
C GLY A 152 -10.43 -11.42 -7.98
N ASP A 153 -9.26 -10.91 -8.33
CA ASP A 153 -8.22 -10.60 -7.37
C ASP A 153 -7.36 -9.43 -7.85
N TRP A 154 -6.97 -8.57 -6.91
CA TRP A 154 -6.21 -7.36 -7.17
C TRP A 154 -4.98 -7.32 -6.29
N GLU A 155 -3.84 -7.52 -6.93
CA GLU A 155 -2.53 -7.52 -6.29
C GLU A 155 -1.70 -6.35 -6.77
N ARG A 156 -0.68 -5.95 -5.99
CA ARG A 156 0.17 -4.82 -6.38
C ARG A 156 1.63 -4.96 -5.99
N MET A 157 2.44 -4.17 -6.67
CA MET A 157 3.80 -3.83 -6.28
C MET A 157 4.00 -2.33 -6.48
N THR A 158 4.78 -1.69 -5.62
CA THR A 158 5.03 -0.24 -5.73
C THR A 158 6.52 0.03 -5.89
N VAL A 159 6.90 0.94 -6.78
CA VAL A 159 8.27 1.48 -6.83
C VAL A 159 8.23 2.95 -6.46
N ARG A 160 9.06 3.36 -5.49
CA ARG A 160 9.26 4.77 -5.15
C ARG A 160 10.53 5.28 -5.80
N THR A 161 10.42 6.43 -6.44
CA THR A 161 11.55 7.17 -6.99
C THR A 161 11.77 8.48 -6.25
N LEU A 162 13.00 8.97 -6.24
CA LEU A 162 13.40 10.30 -5.82
C LEU A 162 14.15 10.96 -6.97
N ASN A 163 13.62 12.07 -7.47
CA ASN A 163 14.16 12.81 -8.62
C ASN A 163 14.40 11.89 -9.84
N GLY A 164 13.47 10.95 -10.09
CA GLY A 164 13.54 10.02 -11.22
C GLY A 164 14.45 8.80 -11.03
N VAL A 165 15.04 8.62 -9.85
CA VAL A 165 15.87 7.45 -9.50
C VAL A 165 15.12 6.58 -8.49
N ALA A 166 14.97 5.29 -8.77
CA ALA A 166 14.33 4.35 -7.84
C ALA A 166 15.14 4.20 -6.55
N ILE A 167 14.45 4.28 -5.40
CA ILE A 167 15.05 4.18 -4.06
C ILE A 167 14.48 3.03 -3.23
N SER A 168 13.29 2.55 -3.56
CA SER A 168 12.69 1.38 -2.91
C SER A 168 11.63 0.70 -3.77
N ALA A 169 11.31 -0.54 -3.42
CA ALA A 169 10.12 -1.23 -3.88
C ALA A 169 9.31 -1.79 -2.70
N ASP A 170 7.99 -1.71 -2.75
CA ASP A 170 7.06 -2.28 -1.78
C ASP A 170 6.35 -3.49 -2.39
N TYR A 171 6.46 -4.62 -1.71
CA TYR A 171 5.87 -5.89 -2.11
C TYR A 171 4.61 -6.13 -1.30
N ASN A 172 3.46 -6.08 -1.97
CA ASN A 172 2.18 -6.20 -1.29
C ASN A 172 1.71 -7.66 -1.38
N ALA A 173 1.74 -8.37 -0.25
CA ALA A 173 1.21 -9.72 -0.11
C ALA A 173 0.56 -9.90 1.27
N HIS A 174 -0.76 -10.15 1.26
CA HIS A 174 -1.60 -10.37 2.45
C HIS A 174 -1.42 -9.29 3.55
N SER A 175 -1.71 -9.60 4.80
CA SER A 175 -1.38 -8.76 5.99
C SER A 175 0.10 -8.86 6.41
N SER A 176 0.99 -9.23 5.48
CA SER A 176 2.45 -9.33 5.55
C SER A 176 3.03 -10.15 6.70
N GLY A 177 3.40 -11.41 6.42
CA GLY A 177 4.39 -12.16 7.22
C GLY A 177 5.83 -11.69 7.00
N ASN A 178 6.82 -12.45 7.47
CA ASN A 178 8.25 -12.07 7.58
C ASN A 178 9.03 -11.76 6.27
N GLY A 179 8.36 -11.57 5.13
CA GLY A 179 8.97 -11.41 3.80
C GLY A 179 8.50 -10.22 2.97
N ALA A 180 7.20 -9.91 3.00
CA ALA A 180 6.55 -8.86 2.21
C ALA A 180 6.96 -7.46 2.68
N GLY A 181 6.53 -6.40 1.98
CA GLY A 181 6.70 -5.00 2.32
C GLY A 181 7.92 -4.31 1.72
N THR A 182 8.26 -3.11 2.21
CA THR A 182 9.23 -2.21 1.56
C THR A 182 10.65 -2.80 1.57
N LYS A 183 11.42 -2.67 0.50
CA LYS A 183 12.83 -3.03 0.39
C LYS A 183 13.61 -1.85 -0.17
N SER A 184 14.81 -1.62 0.33
CA SER A 184 15.74 -0.68 -0.30
C SER A 184 16.03 -1.14 -1.72
N TRP A 185 16.22 -0.20 -2.66
CA TRP A 185 16.47 -0.54 -4.06
C TRP A 185 17.70 -1.45 -4.25
N SER A 186 18.69 -1.35 -3.36
CA SER A 186 19.88 -2.22 -3.35
C SER A 186 19.56 -3.68 -3.09
N ASP A 187 18.48 -3.96 -2.35
CA ASP A 187 18.09 -5.30 -1.91
C ASP A 187 17.03 -5.92 -2.83
N VAL A 188 16.46 -5.12 -3.73
CA VAL A 188 15.49 -5.55 -4.72
C VAL A 188 16.19 -6.41 -5.78
N LEU A 189 15.70 -7.64 -5.95
CA LEU A 189 16.13 -8.53 -7.03
C LEU A 189 15.73 -7.93 -8.39
N LYS A 190 16.60 -8.11 -9.39
CA LYS A 190 16.44 -7.54 -10.73
C LYS A 190 16.72 -8.58 -11.81
N PRO A 191 16.09 -8.50 -12.98
CA PRO A 191 16.51 -9.27 -14.14
C PRO A 191 17.98 -8.97 -14.48
N SER A 192 18.69 -9.95 -15.02
CA SER A 192 20.08 -9.76 -15.46
C SER A 192 20.18 -8.65 -16.51
N GLY A 193 21.05 -7.67 -16.26
CA GLY A 193 21.27 -6.53 -17.17
C GLY A 193 20.18 -5.45 -17.14
N GLU A 194 19.20 -5.52 -16.24
CA GLU A 194 18.12 -4.53 -16.15
C GLU A 194 18.08 -3.84 -14.77
N ASP A 195 17.78 -2.53 -14.75
CA ASP A 195 17.58 -1.77 -13.50
C ASP A 195 16.08 -1.57 -13.20
N ARG A 196 15.37 -2.69 -13.01
CA ARG A 196 13.94 -2.72 -12.66
C ARG A 196 13.65 -3.95 -11.79
N PRO A 197 12.57 -3.95 -11.01
CA PRO A 197 12.39 -4.95 -9.97
C PRO A 197 11.82 -6.27 -10.54
N LEU A 198 12.14 -7.38 -9.87
CA LEU A 198 11.39 -8.63 -9.99
C LEU A 198 10.25 -8.64 -8.96
N GLY A 199 9.06 -9.10 -9.36
CA GLY A 199 7.97 -9.42 -8.46
C GLY A 199 7.56 -10.88 -8.60
N TYR A 200 7.67 -11.69 -7.54
CA TYR A 200 7.32 -13.11 -7.61
C TYR A 200 5.88 -13.30 -7.16
N VAL A 201 5.03 -13.77 -8.06
CA VAL A 201 3.60 -13.98 -7.82
C VAL A 201 3.40 -15.38 -7.21
N ALA A 202 2.74 -15.44 -6.06
CA ALA A 202 2.44 -16.69 -5.38
C ALA A 202 1.48 -17.56 -6.20
N SER A 203 1.73 -18.88 -6.24
CA SER A 203 0.86 -19.81 -6.94
C SER A 203 -0.55 -19.78 -6.36
N GLY A 204 -1.53 -19.45 -7.20
CA GLY A 204 -2.95 -19.43 -6.88
C GLY A 204 -3.44 -18.25 -6.04
N SER A 205 -2.72 -17.89 -4.98
CA SER A 205 -3.10 -16.79 -4.06
C SER A 205 -2.58 -15.41 -4.50
N HIS A 206 -1.72 -15.39 -5.51
CA HIS A 206 -1.25 -14.22 -6.26
C HIS A 206 -0.52 -13.09 -5.51
N GLY A 207 -0.38 -13.18 -4.19
CA GLY A 207 0.45 -12.28 -3.41
C GLY A 207 1.84 -12.07 -4.01
N VAL A 208 2.32 -10.82 -4.05
CA VAL A 208 3.58 -10.45 -4.70
C VAL A 208 4.72 -10.40 -3.68
N TRP A 209 5.74 -11.23 -3.88
CA TRP A 209 6.87 -11.41 -2.95
C TRP A 209 8.21 -10.99 -3.57
N PRO A 210 9.22 -10.65 -2.72
CA PRO A 210 10.52 -10.14 -3.18
C PRO A 210 11.46 -11.20 -3.76
N GLY A 211 11.09 -12.48 -3.70
CA GLY A 211 11.94 -13.57 -4.17
C GLY A 211 11.18 -14.90 -4.29
N PRO A 212 11.84 -15.93 -4.84
CA PRO A 212 11.33 -17.30 -4.79
C PRO A 212 11.43 -17.85 -3.36
N GLY A 213 10.49 -18.70 -2.95
CA GLY A 213 10.49 -19.32 -1.64
C GLY A 213 9.10 -19.70 -1.13
N SER A 214 9.07 -20.11 0.13
CA SER A 214 7.85 -20.40 0.88
C SER A 214 7.66 -19.31 1.94
N TRP A 215 6.56 -18.59 1.87
CA TRP A 215 6.30 -17.39 2.66
C TRP A 215 5.10 -17.59 3.57
N VAL A 216 5.34 -17.73 4.87
CA VAL A 216 4.25 -17.75 5.87
C VAL A 216 3.64 -16.36 5.95
N TYR A 217 2.33 -16.25 5.74
CA TYR A 217 1.60 -14.99 5.87
C TYR A 217 0.58 -14.99 7.02
N GLU A 218 0.16 -16.17 7.50
CA GLU A 218 -0.75 -16.28 8.64
C GLU A 218 -0.46 -17.57 9.43
N ASP A 219 -0.33 -17.45 10.75
CA ASP A 219 -0.31 -18.58 11.67
C ASP A 219 -1.73 -18.89 12.17
N ILE A 220 -2.22 -20.11 11.92
CA ILE A 220 -3.55 -20.57 12.31
C ILE A 220 -3.42 -21.76 13.26
N ILE A 221 -3.42 -21.49 14.57
CA ILE A 221 -3.33 -22.46 15.68
C ILE A 221 -2.19 -23.49 15.50
N ILE A 222 -2.41 -24.56 14.73
CA ILE A 222 -1.45 -25.64 14.44
C ILE A 222 -1.01 -25.69 12.96
N TYR A 223 -1.47 -24.77 12.12
CA TYR A 223 -1.20 -24.67 10.69
C TYR A 223 -0.58 -23.31 10.35
N GLN A 224 0.15 -23.27 9.24
CA GLN A 224 0.67 -22.03 8.65
C GLN A 224 0.12 -21.90 7.25
N LEU A 225 -0.49 -20.76 6.93
CA LEU A 225 -0.81 -20.43 5.56
C LEU A 225 0.43 -19.87 4.88
N LYS A 226 0.77 -20.48 3.75
CA LYS A 226 1.99 -20.18 3.01
C LYS A 226 1.70 -19.87 1.56
N ASP A 227 2.44 -18.90 1.06
CA ASP A 227 2.58 -18.63 -0.35
C ASP A 227 3.83 -19.29 -0.89
N GLU A 228 3.71 -19.88 -2.07
CA GLU A 228 4.82 -20.52 -2.76
C GLU A 228 5.14 -19.72 -4.02
N THR A 229 6.37 -19.23 -4.12
CA THR A 229 6.88 -18.52 -5.28
C THR A 229 8.10 -19.23 -5.85
N ARG A 230 8.24 -19.27 -7.18
CA ARG A 230 9.31 -19.99 -7.89
C ARG A 230 9.70 -19.26 -9.15
N ASP A 231 10.92 -19.52 -9.61
CA ASP A 231 11.40 -19.10 -10.94
C ASP A 231 11.17 -20.21 -11.96
N GLY A 232 11.41 -19.91 -13.24
CA GLY A 232 11.31 -20.87 -14.35
C GLY A 232 9.91 -21.06 -14.93
N GLY A 233 8.93 -20.29 -14.45
CA GLY A 233 7.58 -20.23 -15.02
C GLY A 233 7.38 -19.06 -15.98
N PRO A 234 6.13 -18.74 -16.32
CA PRO A 234 5.80 -17.61 -17.18
C PRO A 234 6.38 -16.28 -16.69
N MET A 235 6.94 -15.53 -17.63
CA MET A 235 7.51 -14.22 -17.38
C MET A 235 6.56 -13.15 -17.90
N TRP A 236 6.23 -12.16 -17.07
CA TRP A 236 5.36 -11.06 -17.45
C TRP A 236 6.13 -9.74 -17.36
N ASN A 237 6.45 -9.17 -18.52
CA ASN A 237 7.14 -7.90 -18.62
C ASN A 237 6.14 -6.74 -18.58
N ALA A 238 5.90 -6.17 -17.40
CA ALA A 238 4.95 -5.07 -17.24
C ALA A 238 5.31 -3.85 -18.11
N LYS A 239 6.61 -3.61 -18.32
CA LYS A 239 7.12 -2.48 -19.14
C LYS A 239 6.56 -2.44 -20.57
N ASP A 240 6.21 -3.60 -21.11
CA ASP A 240 5.74 -3.73 -22.50
C ASP A 240 4.23 -3.40 -22.63
N ASN A 241 3.49 -3.37 -21.51
CA ASN A 241 2.04 -3.17 -21.51
C ASN A 241 1.53 -2.56 -20.19
N ILE A 242 2.09 -1.41 -19.80
CA ILE A 242 1.49 -0.62 -18.72
C ILE A 242 0.21 0.05 -19.22
N TYR A 243 -0.78 0.13 -18.34
CA TYR A 243 -1.97 0.97 -18.50
C TYR A 243 -1.82 2.17 -17.57
N PRO A 244 -1.38 3.35 -18.05
CA PRO A 244 -1.12 4.51 -17.19
C PRO A 244 -2.42 5.08 -16.65
N ILE A 245 -2.48 5.30 -15.34
CA ILE A 245 -3.61 5.90 -14.63
C ILE A 245 -3.12 7.17 -13.96
N GLU A 246 -3.77 8.29 -14.30
CA GLU A 246 -3.53 9.56 -13.63
C GLU A 246 -4.01 9.47 -12.19
N TYR A 247 -3.19 9.93 -11.25
CA TYR A 247 -3.62 10.01 -9.87
C TYR A 247 -4.54 11.21 -9.63
N LEU A 248 -5.82 10.94 -9.39
CA LEU A 248 -6.82 11.95 -9.07
C LEU A 248 -7.10 11.95 -7.56
N SER A 249 -6.63 12.97 -6.83
CA SER A 249 -6.80 13.06 -5.37
C SER A 249 -8.23 13.36 -4.91
N SER A 250 -9.06 13.95 -5.77
CA SER A 250 -10.42 14.39 -5.44
C SER A 250 -11.38 14.42 -6.63
N ALA A 251 -10.99 13.85 -7.78
CA ALA A 251 -11.79 13.81 -8.98
C ALA A 251 -12.30 12.38 -9.27
N THR A 252 -13.37 12.30 -10.06
CA THR A 252 -13.96 11.06 -10.55
C THR A 252 -13.34 10.76 -11.93
N TYR A 253 -12.95 9.51 -12.18
CA TYR A 253 -12.44 9.10 -13.49
C TYR A 253 -13.56 9.14 -14.53
N SER A 254 -13.21 9.25 -15.82
CA SER A 254 -14.20 9.29 -16.90
C SER A 254 -13.69 8.52 -18.12
N GLY A 255 -14.56 8.34 -19.14
CA GLY A 255 -14.22 7.61 -20.35
C GLY A 255 -13.83 6.16 -20.06
N ASP A 256 -12.74 5.70 -20.65
CA ASP A 256 -12.25 4.32 -20.51
C ASP A 256 -11.63 4.03 -19.12
N GLN A 257 -11.50 5.04 -18.25
CA GLN A 257 -11.07 4.89 -16.87
C GLN A 257 -12.24 4.97 -15.86
N ALA A 258 -13.48 5.16 -16.33
CA ALA A 258 -14.65 5.32 -15.46
C ALA A 258 -14.86 4.14 -14.49
N TRP A 259 -14.48 2.92 -14.89
CA TRP A 259 -14.51 1.71 -14.04
C TRP A 259 -13.77 1.85 -12.71
N LEU A 260 -12.75 2.70 -12.61
CA LEU A 260 -12.02 2.96 -11.36
C LEU A 260 -12.92 3.54 -10.28
N ASN A 261 -14.04 4.15 -10.66
CA ASN A 261 -15.01 4.71 -9.72
C ASN A 261 -15.90 3.64 -9.06
N PHE A 262 -15.85 2.38 -9.51
CA PHE A 262 -16.66 1.30 -8.95
C PHE A 262 -16.23 0.98 -7.51
N GLN A 263 -17.19 1.05 -6.58
CA GLN A 263 -16.97 0.91 -5.13
C GLN A 263 -17.39 -0.47 -4.58
N GLY A 264 -17.85 -1.36 -5.45
CA GLY A 264 -18.25 -2.72 -5.08
C GLY A 264 -17.08 -3.69 -5.00
N ALA A 265 -17.41 -4.93 -4.64
CA ALA A 265 -16.48 -6.06 -4.66
C ALA A 265 -16.28 -6.58 -6.09
N TRP A 266 -15.01 -6.80 -6.46
CA TRP A 266 -14.59 -7.44 -7.69
C TRP A 266 -14.60 -8.94 -7.50
N GLY A 267 -15.80 -9.52 -7.48
CA GLY A 267 -16.00 -10.95 -7.27
C GLY A 267 -17.29 -11.28 -6.58
N ASN A 268 -17.57 -12.59 -6.50
CA ASN A 268 -18.74 -13.13 -5.82
C ASN A 268 -18.74 -12.76 -4.32
N LYS A 269 -19.93 -12.73 -3.73
CA LYS A 269 -20.09 -12.59 -2.28
C LYS A 269 -19.58 -13.86 -1.58
N GLY A 270 -18.72 -13.65 -0.59
CA GLY A 270 -18.15 -14.68 0.25
C GLY A 270 -19.15 -15.26 1.24
N GLN A 271 -18.79 -16.41 1.79
CA GLN A 271 -19.56 -17.11 2.80
C GLN A 271 -18.95 -16.89 4.19
N THR A 272 -19.81 -16.90 5.21
CA THR A 272 -19.40 -16.77 6.62
C THR A 272 -20.02 -17.85 7.51
N ASN A 273 -20.72 -18.82 6.92
CA ASN A 273 -21.48 -19.86 7.62
C ASN A 273 -20.75 -21.20 7.73
N CYS A 274 -19.47 -21.28 7.34
CA CYS A 274 -18.67 -22.48 7.57
C CYS A 274 -18.44 -22.69 9.08
N TRP A 275 -18.45 -23.94 9.54
CA TRP A 275 -18.43 -24.27 10.98
C TRP A 275 -17.16 -23.78 11.70
N TRP A 276 -16.07 -23.54 10.97
CA TRP A 276 -14.81 -23.02 11.49
C TRP A 276 -14.66 -21.49 11.45
N TYR A 277 -15.64 -20.74 10.93
CA TYR A 277 -15.54 -19.29 10.72
C TYR A 277 -15.26 -18.49 12.02
N ALA A 278 -15.66 -19.04 13.17
CA ALA A 278 -15.37 -18.45 14.46
C ALA A 278 -13.86 -18.39 14.75
N ILE A 279 -13.11 -19.37 14.26
CA ILE A 279 -11.68 -19.59 14.53
C ILE A 279 -10.83 -19.04 13.38
N VAL A 280 -11.23 -19.35 12.15
CA VAL A 280 -10.56 -18.91 10.92
C VAL A 280 -11.54 -18.04 10.17
N LYS A 281 -11.30 -16.73 10.08
CA LYS A 281 -12.21 -15.75 9.45
C LYS A 281 -12.25 -15.83 7.92
N THR A 282 -12.20 -17.03 7.37
CA THR A 282 -12.34 -17.32 5.95
C THR A 282 -13.02 -18.68 5.74
N CYS A 283 -13.95 -18.72 4.79
CA CYS A 283 -14.62 -19.93 4.31
C CYS A 283 -14.03 -20.36 2.95
N PRO A 284 -14.47 -21.50 2.37
CA PRO A 284 -13.97 -21.93 1.05
C PRO A 284 -14.14 -20.87 -0.03
N LEU A 285 -15.27 -20.15 -0.02
CA LEU A 285 -15.50 -18.96 -0.83
C LEU A 285 -15.44 -17.71 0.05
N SER A 286 -14.53 -16.80 -0.28
CA SER A 286 -14.38 -15.48 0.32
C SER A 286 -14.92 -14.39 -0.61
N ASN A 287 -15.09 -13.18 -0.08
CA ASN A 287 -15.47 -12.02 -0.90
C ASN A 287 -14.34 -11.70 -1.90
N GLY A 288 -14.71 -11.35 -3.13
CA GLY A 288 -13.77 -10.66 -4.01
C GLY A 288 -13.29 -9.34 -3.40
N PRO A 289 -12.04 -8.90 -3.65
CA PRO A 289 -11.50 -7.67 -3.09
C PRO A 289 -12.17 -6.43 -3.71
N GLY A 290 -11.96 -5.27 -3.10
CA GLY A 290 -12.28 -3.99 -3.75
C GLY A 290 -11.37 -3.72 -4.96
N GLY A 291 -11.78 -2.77 -5.80
CA GLY A 291 -10.97 -2.34 -6.94
C GLY A 291 -9.66 -1.63 -6.55
N PRO A 292 -8.82 -1.30 -7.54
CA PRO A 292 -7.48 -0.76 -7.28
C PRO A 292 -7.49 0.72 -6.86
N TYR A 293 -8.60 1.42 -7.06
CA TYR A 293 -8.80 2.78 -6.54
C TYR A 293 -9.30 2.73 -5.09
N ARG A 294 -8.36 2.54 -4.16
CA ARG A 294 -8.62 2.40 -2.72
C ARG A 294 -7.74 3.33 -1.87
N GLN A 295 -8.04 3.38 -0.58
CA GLN A 295 -7.47 4.38 0.34
C GLN A 295 -5.95 4.37 0.40
N ASP A 296 -5.29 3.23 0.23
CA ASP A 296 -3.82 3.11 0.20
C ASP A 296 -3.19 3.78 -1.03
N VAL A 297 -3.89 3.87 -2.15
CA VAL A 297 -3.49 4.67 -3.33
C VAL A 297 -3.93 6.12 -3.16
N LEU A 298 -5.14 6.38 -2.67
CA LEU A 298 -5.67 7.74 -2.44
C LEU A 298 -4.98 8.52 -1.32
N ALA A 299 -4.39 7.82 -0.37
CA ALA A 299 -3.51 8.40 0.63
C ALA A 299 -2.06 8.39 0.14
N ALA A 300 -1.78 8.04 -1.12
CA ALA A 300 -0.40 7.98 -1.55
C ALA A 300 0.26 9.35 -1.53
N ALA A 301 -0.42 10.40 -1.97
CA ALA A 301 0.10 11.75 -1.81
C ALA A 301 0.30 12.16 -0.33
N PHE A 302 -0.37 11.49 0.63
CA PHE A 302 -0.41 11.87 2.04
C PHE A 302 -0.59 10.65 2.95
N ALA A 303 0.47 10.19 3.62
CA ALA A 303 0.36 9.01 4.48
C ALA A 303 -0.76 9.19 5.54
N LYS A 304 -1.74 8.27 5.52
CA LYS A 304 -2.89 8.26 6.43
C LYS A 304 -2.49 7.65 7.78
N ALA A 305 -3.09 8.13 8.86
CA ALA A 305 -2.92 7.56 10.19
C ALA A 305 -3.37 6.08 10.22
N SER A 306 -2.51 5.16 10.66
CA SER A 306 -2.95 3.87 11.16
C SER A 306 -3.46 4.05 12.60
N GLY A 307 -4.52 3.30 12.96
CA GLY A 307 -5.26 3.46 14.21
C GLY A 307 -4.42 3.27 15.49
N PRO A 308 -4.95 3.68 16.66
CA PRO A 308 -4.23 3.64 17.92
C PRO A 308 -4.20 2.22 18.48
N GLY A 309 -3.24 1.41 18.04
CA GLY A 309 -2.97 0.12 18.66
C GLY A 309 -2.31 -0.88 17.72
N MET A 310 -0.99 -0.83 17.60
CA MET A 310 -0.23 -1.95 17.06
C MET A 310 0.32 -2.81 18.20
N LEU A 311 -0.28 -3.99 18.36
CA LEU A 311 0.47 -5.18 18.75
C LEU A 311 1.19 -5.69 17.49
N SER A 312 2.33 -6.36 17.68
CA SER A 312 3.35 -6.75 16.70
C SER A 312 2.94 -7.72 15.58
N LYS A 313 1.71 -7.63 15.07
CA LYS A 313 1.30 -8.26 13.82
C LYS A 313 1.31 -7.14 12.79
N TYR A 314 2.22 -7.20 11.82
CA TYR A 314 2.42 -6.22 10.75
C TYR A 314 1.05 -5.65 10.32
N SER A 315 0.71 -4.47 10.82
CA SER A 315 -0.65 -3.98 10.66
C SER A 315 -0.75 -3.55 9.23
N ASP A 316 -1.67 -4.20 8.52
CA ASP A 316 -2.33 -3.83 7.28
C ASP A 316 -1.51 -2.96 6.33
N MET A 317 -1.33 -3.44 5.10
CA MET A 317 -0.80 -2.71 3.95
C MET A 317 -1.66 -1.50 3.51
N ALA A 318 -2.35 -0.86 4.46
CA ALA A 318 -3.18 0.33 4.40
C ALA A 318 -2.30 1.60 4.36
N GLY A 319 -1.49 1.73 3.31
CA GLY A 319 -0.69 2.91 3.04
C GLY A 319 -0.02 2.84 1.68
N PRO A 320 0.46 3.97 1.12
CA PRO A 320 1.18 3.99 -0.16
C PRO A 320 2.30 2.96 -0.21
N LEU A 321 3.14 2.98 0.83
CA LEU A 321 4.12 1.94 1.11
C LEU A 321 3.75 1.31 2.45
N SER A 322 3.98 0.00 2.58
CA SER A 322 3.70 -0.72 3.82
C SER A 322 4.60 -0.30 4.98
N GLN A 323 5.87 0.07 4.74
CA GLN A 323 6.78 0.61 5.75
C GLN A 323 7.66 1.76 5.26
N THR A 324 8.04 2.64 6.18
CA THR A 324 9.12 3.62 5.98
C THR A 324 10.48 2.94 6.13
N LEU A 325 11.41 3.16 5.19
CA LEU A 325 12.77 2.63 5.30
C LEU A 325 13.67 3.56 6.13
N ALA A 326 14.45 2.98 7.04
CA ALA A 326 15.49 3.72 7.77
C ALA A 326 16.78 2.89 7.84
N LEU A 327 17.93 3.57 7.74
CA LEU A 327 19.21 2.91 7.98
C LEU A 327 19.36 2.61 9.47
N LEU A 328 19.98 1.48 9.80
CA LEU A 328 20.32 1.20 11.18
C LEU A 328 21.48 2.08 11.65
N ALA A 329 21.32 2.78 12.77
CA ALA A 329 22.38 3.59 13.37
C ALA A 329 23.22 2.73 14.32
N THR A 330 24.17 1.98 13.76
CA THR A 330 25.05 1.09 14.54
C THR A 330 25.86 1.86 15.58
N ASN A 331 25.95 1.32 16.80
CA ASN A 331 26.67 1.91 17.95
C ASN A 331 26.25 3.35 18.32
N SER A 332 25.06 3.79 17.90
CA SER A 332 24.55 5.11 18.24
C SER A 332 23.74 5.09 19.55
N SER A 333 23.90 6.13 20.36
CA SER A 333 23.06 6.39 21.54
C SER A 333 21.73 7.06 21.20
N THR A 334 21.56 7.53 19.96
CA THR A 334 20.37 8.26 19.51
C THR A 334 19.94 7.83 18.11
N SER A 335 18.65 7.78 17.87
CA SER A 335 18.06 7.81 16.54
C SER A 335 17.98 9.22 15.99
N LEU A 336 18.06 9.36 14.66
CA LEU A 336 17.79 10.60 13.92
C LEU A 336 16.54 10.42 13.06
N TYR A 337 15.65 11.42 13.13
CA TYR A 337 14.45 11.53 12.29
C TYR A 337 14.47 12.87 11.55
N LYS A 338 14.53 12.83 10.22
CA LYS A 338 14.22 14.00 9.40
C LYS A 338 12.83 13.87 8.81
N LEU A 339 11.99 14.87 9.04
CA LEU A 339 10.54 14.80 8.80
C LEU A 339 10.07 16.02 8.04
N ARG A 340 9.01 15.87 7.25
CA ARG A 340 8.32 16.99 6.61
C ARG A 340 6.88 17.07 7.09
N LEU A 341 6.46 18.24 7.58
CA LEU A 341 5.04 18.48 7.85
C LEU A 341 4.30 18.86 6.57
N ASP A 342 3.05 18.45 6.47
CA ASP A 342 2.17 18.94 5.42
C ASP A 342 1.87 20.43 5.60
N LYS A 343 1.60 21.14 4.50
CA LYS A 343 1.28 22.57 4.54
C LYS A 343 0.03 22.85 5.40
N SER A 344 -0.95 21.96 5.39
CA SER A 344 -2.18 22.08 6.19
C SER A 344 -1.91 22.15 7.71
N VAL A 345 -0.78 21.59 8.17
CA VAL A 345 -0.41 21.57 9.60
C VAL A 345 0.07 22.94 10.09
N LEU A 346 0.58 23.79 9.19
CA LEU A 346 1.07 25.12 9.58
C LEU A 346 -0.04 25.98 10.19
N ASP A 347 -1.29 25.81 9.75
CA ASP A 347 -2.42 26.56 10.30
C ASP A 347 -2.82 26.03 11.68
N LEU A 348 -2.72 24.72 11.90
CA LEU A 348 -2.92 24.11 13.23
C LEU A 348 -1.89 24.64 14.25
N ILE A 349 -0.63 24.79 13.83
CA ILE A 349 0.44 25.36 14.65
C ILE A 349 0.17 26.82 15.04
N LYS A 350 -0.47 27.62 14.17
CA LYS A 350 -0.78 29.03 14.45
C LYS A 350 -1.92 29.20 15.44
N ILE A 351 -2.90 28.29 15.43
CA ILE A 351 -4.13 28.41 16.22
C ILE A 351 -3.93 27.88 17.65
N ALA A 352 -3.04 26.90 17.82
CA ALA A 352 -2.75 26.30 19.11
C ALA A 352 -1.37 26.73 19.64
N ALA A 353 -1.22 26.80 20.96
CA ALA A 353 0.04 27.16 21.62
C ALA A 353 1.07 26.00 21.62
N PHE A 354 1.24 25.31 20.48
CA PHE A 354 2.28 24.31 20.34
C PHE A 354 3.66 24.98 20.29
N ALA A 355 4.63 24.41 21.01
CA ALA A 355 5.98 24.95 21.10
C ALA A 355 7.03 24.05 20.43
N ARG A 356 6.72 22.76 20.25
CA ARG A 356 7.68 21.76 19.79
C ARG A 356 7.03 20.68 18.92
N LEU A 357 7.86 20.13 18.03
CA LEU A 357 7.60 18.88 17.34
C LEU A 357 8.29 17.75 18.10
N THR A 358 7.52 16.77 18.57
CA THR A 358 8.03 15.60 19.29
C THR A 358 7.90 14.36 18.41
N VAL A 359 8.91 13.50 18.41
CA VAL A 359 8.86 12.14 17.87
C VAL A 359 8.73 11.18 19.05
N GLU A 360 7.73 10.32 18.99
CA GLU A 360 7.65 9.12 19.80
C GLU A 360 8.15 7.93 18.97
N GLN A 361 9.23 7.31 19.44
CA GLN A 361 9.80 6.09 18.86
C GLN A 361 9.31 4.90 19.68
N SER A 362 8.58 3.99 19.04
CA SER A 362 8.12 2.73 19.60
C SER A 362 9.22 1.67 19.51
N CYS A 363 9.48 1.01 20.63
CA CYS A 363 10.50 -0.01 20.79
C CYS A 363 9.87 -1.33 21.22
N VAL A 364 10.19 -2.40 20.48
CA VAL A 364 9.63 -3.75 20.70
C VAL A 364 10.72 -4.69 21.18
N GLU A 365 10.44 -5.45 22.24
CA GLU A 365 11.26 -6.56 22.74
C GLU A 365 10.43 -7.84 22.75
N TYR A 366 10.87 -8.87 22.02
CA TYR A 366 10.28 -10.21 22.12
C TYR A 366 11.08 -11.07 23.10
N ARG A 367 10.41 -11.58 24.13
CA ARG A 367 11.00 -12.47 25.14
C ARG A 367 10.53 -13.90 24.90
N SER A 368 11.41 -14.69 24.30
CA SER A 368 11.13 -16.11 23.99
C SER A 368 10.84 -16.95 25.24
N SER A 369 11.47 -16.63 26.38
CA SER A 369 11.29 -17.37 27.64
C SER A 369 9.87 -17.29 28.20
N THR A 370 9.18 -16.18 27.97
CA THR A 370 7.82 -15.93 28.44
C THR A 370 6.80 -15.91 27.32
N ASN A 371 7.25 -16.05 26.06
CA ASN A 371 6.46 -15.82 24.85
C ASN A 371 5.68 -14.50 24.91
N THR A 372 6.33 -13.42 25.37
CA THR A 372 5.71 -12.10 25.50
C THR A 372 6.43 -11.06 24.66
N THR A 373 5.63 -10.14 24.11
CA THR A 373 6.13 -8.92 23.47
C THR A 373 5.98 -7.76 24.44
N LEU A 374 7.08 -7.07 24.74
CA LEU A 374 7.08 -5.86 25.53
C LEU A 374 7.20 -4.65 24.62
N LEU A 375 6.38 -3.65 24.92
CA LEU A 375 6.36 -2.37 24.23
C LEU A 375 6.88 -1.29 25.18
N SER A 376 7.73 -0.43 24.64
CA SER A 376 8.24 0.76 25.32
C SER A 376 8.36 1.89 24.31
N SER A 377 8.49 3.13 24.77
CA SER A 377 8.77 4.24 23.86
C SER A 377 9.82 5.19 24.39
N THR A 378 10.48 5.87 23.47
CA THR A 378 11.47 6.91 23.72
C THR A 378 11.09 8.16 22.95
N HIS A 379 11.37 9.33 23.52
CA HIS A 379 10.91 10.60 22.97
C HIS A 379 12.07 11.54 22.68
N GLY A 380 11.94 12.32 21.62
CA GLY A 380 12.83 13.43 21.30
C GLY A 380 12.02 14.58 20.72
N SER A 381 12.47 15.80 20.93
CA SER A 381 11.74 16.98 20.46
C SER A 381 12.67 17.99 19.79
N SER A 382 12.12 18.76 18.88
CA SER A 382 12.72 19.96 18.30
C SER A 382 11.77 21.14 18.48
N LYS A 383 12.31 22.36 18.56
CA LYS A 383 11.47 23.57 18.55
C LYS A 383 10.72 23.63 17.21
N LEU A 384 9.51 24.17 17.22
CA LEU A 384 8.83 24.46 15.97
C LEU A 384 9.60 25.53 15.20
N ASN A 385 9.80 25.30 13.90
CA ASN A 385 10.39 26.29 13.00
C ASN A 385 9.48 27.53 12.91
N SER A 386 10.07 28.69 12.62
CA SER A 386 9.33 29.90 12.31
C SER A 386 8.99 29.96 10.81
N GLY A 387 7.90 30.65 10.48
CA GLY A 387 7.48 30.85 9.09
C GLY A 387 6.97 29.55 8.44
N ASP A 388 7.33 29.35 7.17
CA ASP A 388 6.83 28.27 6.32
C ASP A 388 7.80 27.07 6.20
N ASP A 389 8.87 27.03 6.99
CA ASP A 389 9.80 25.89 6.98
C ASP A 389 9.17 24.66 7.65
N ARG A 390 8.92 23.64 6.83
CA ARG A 390 8.25 22.39 7.22
C ARG A 390 9.20 21.22 7.46
N LEU A 391 10.52 21.42 7.37
CA LEU A 391 11.50 20.37 7.56
C LEU A 391 12.05 20.37 8.99
N TYR A 392 12.02 19.20 9.62
CA TYR A 392 12.43 19.04 11.01
C TYR A 392 13.50 17.96 11.13
N SER A 393 14.40 18.14 12.08
CA SER A 393 15.37 17.12 12.48
C SER A 393 15.26 16.89 13.99
N VAL A 394 14.88 15.68 14.37
CA VAL A 394 14.65 15.30 15.77
C VAL A 394 15.61 14.16 16.14
N LYS A 395 16.34 14.34 17.24
CA LYS A 395 17.14 13.27 17.85
C LYS A 395 16.33 12.64 18.98
N VAL A 396 16.24 11.32 18.97
CA VAL A 396 15.51 10.53 19.96
C VAL A 396 16.51 9.58 20.63
N PRO A 397 16.50 9.40 21.96
CA PRO A 397 17.31 8.36 22.60
C PRO A 397 17.05 6.98 21.96
N ARG A 398 18.09 6.15 21.86
CA ARG A 398 17.92 4.76 21.42
C ARG A 398 16.96 3.99 22.33
N CYS A 399 16.39 2.90 21.84
CA CYS A 399 15.65 1.96 22.67
C CYS A 399 16.47 1.49 23.88
N THR A 400 15.84 1.46 25.05
CA THR A 400 16.50 1.30 26.36
C THR A 400 17.11 -0.09 26.55
N SER A 401 16.40 -1.13 26.14
CA SER A 401 16.89 -2.50 26.21
C SER A 401 17.79 -2.83 25.00
N ASN A 402 18.86 -3.59 25.23
CA ASN A 402 19.71 -4.08 24.13
C ASN A 402 19.04 -5.21 23.33
N SER A 403 18.01 -5.85 23.89
CA SER A 403 17.18 -6.85 23.20
C SER A 403 16.01 -6.23 22.45
N SER A 404 15.76 -4.92 22.60
CA SER A 404 14.69 -4.24 21.88
C SER A 404 15.19 -3.63 20.57
N HIS A 405 14.25 -3.28 19.71
CA HIS A 405 14.52 -2.59 18.46
C HIS A 405 13.44 -1.57 18.15
N VAL A 406 13.78 -0.60 17.31
CA VAL A 406 12.82 0.38 16.79
C VAL A 406 11.88 -0.31 15.81
N ASP A 407 10.59 -0.24 16.06
CA ASP A 407 9.54 -0.86 15.24
C ASP A 407 8.73 0.17 14.46
N SER A 408 8.36 1.27 15.12
CA SER A 408 7.49 2.29 14.57
C SER A 408 7.72 3.62 15.24
N TYR A 409 7.12 4.68 14.71
CA TYR A 409 7.21 6.01 15.26
C TYR A 409 5.97 6.82 14.91
N ARG A 410 5.70 7.86 15.70
CA ARG A 410 4.71 8.89 15.38
C ARG A 410 5.21 10.26 15.76
N VAL A 411 4.57 11.27 15.19
CA VAL A 411 4.94 12.67 15.40
C VAL A 411 3.81 13.38 16.14
N GLY A 412 4.18 14.23 17.09
CA GLY A 412 3.28 14.98 17.94
C GLY A 412 3.61 16.47 17.92
N LEU A 413 2.57 17.30 17.90
CA LEU A 413 2.69 18.73 18.17
C LEU A 413 2.37 18.95 19.64
N CYS A 414 3.33 19.47 20.41
CA CYS A 414 3.24 19.52 21.85
C CYS A 414 3.38 20.93 22.41
N ALA A 415 2.56 21.22 23.42
CA ALA A 415 2.58 22.49 24.17
C ALA A 415 3.42 22.39 25.45
N SER A 416 3.59 21.18 26.02
CA SER A 416 4.33 20.95 27.26
C SER A 416 5.63 20.14 27.06
N ASP A 417 6.50 20.18 28.06
CA ASP A 417 7.81 19.51 28.04
C ASP A 417 7.74 18.01 28.34
N ASP A 418 6.74 17.60 29.10
CA ASP A 418 6.51 16.22 29.54
C ASP A 418 5.67 15.40 28.55
N ASN A 419 5.37 15.96 27.38
CA ASN A 419 4.50 15.39 26.35
C ASN A 419 3.05 15.09 26.79
N SER A 420 2.61 15.60 27.95
CA SER A 420 1.23 15.44 28.43
C SER A 420 0.20 16.19 27.58
N MET A 421 0.63 17.28 26.93
CA MET A 421 -0.19 18.10 26.04
C MET A 421 0.31 18.01 24.60
N CYS A 422 0.09 16.87 23.96
CA CYS A 422 0.45 16.63 22.57
C CYS A 422 -0.77 16.24 21.73
N SER A 423 -0.89 16.82 20.54
CA SER A 423 -1.73 16.29 19.48
C SER A 423 -0.87 15.35 18.64
N TRP A 424 -1.21 14.06 18.58
CA TRP A 424 -0.41 13.03 17.91
C TRP A 424 -1.01 12.65 16.56
N ALA A 425 -0.14 12.55 15.55
CA ALA A 425 -0.46 11.88 14.30
C ALA A 425 -0.43 10.34 14.50
N GLY A 426 -0.96 9.61 13.51
CA GLY A 426 -0.91 8.13 13.52
C GLY A 426 0.50 7.55 13.45
N TYR A 427 0.63 6.26 13.71
CA TYR A 427 1.92 5.58 13.64
C TYR A 427 2.34 5.30 12.18
N ARG A 428 3.65 5.32 11.94
CA ARG A 428 4.27 4.74 10.75
C ARG A 428 5.15 3.58 11.15
N GLN A 429 4.95 2.44 10.51
CA GLN A 429 5.82 1.29 10.69
C GLN A 429 7.17 1.53 9.99
N LEU A 430 8.24 1.12 10.65
CA LEU A 430 9.59 1.20 10.11
C LEU A 430 10.06 -0.16 9.63
N ARG A 431 10.95 -0.11 8.65
CA ARG A 431 11.78 -1.23 8.27
C ARG A 431 13.22 -0.79 8.23
N THR A 432 13.99 -1.38 9.12
CA THR A 432 15.40 -1.07 9.33
C THR A 432 16.28 -1.97 8.47
N TYR A 433 17.30 -1.38 7.86
CA TYR A 433 18.24 -2.10 7.00
C TYR A 433 19.66 -1.56 7.15
N LEU A 434 20.62 -2.32 6.62
CA LEU A 434 22.03 -1.92 6.55
C LEU A 434 22.44 -1.88 5.08
N THR A 435 23.21 -0.86 4.70
CA THR A 435 23.77 -0.78 3.34
C THR A 435 24.66 -1.99 3.08
N GLY A 436 24.42 -2.68 1.95
CA GLY A 436 25.21 -3.84 1.54
C GLY A 436 24.88 -5.14 2.29
N LYS A 437 23.91 -5.14 3.22
CA LYS A 437 23.42 -6.35 3.88
C LYS A 437 21.96 -6.57 3.52
N GLN A 438 21.69 -7.66 2.83
CA GLN A 438 20.35 -8.01 2.42
C GLN A 438 19.43 -8.27 3.62
N GLY A 439 18.22 -7.72 3.54
CA GLY A 439 17.13 -8.04 4.45
C GLY A 439 17.02 -7.10 5.65
N ILE A 440 16.06 -7.40 6.51
CA ILE A 440 15.73 -6.56 7.67
C ILE A 440 16.84 -6.73 8.71
N THR A 441 17.36 -5.60 9.22
CA THR A 441 18.29 -5.61 10.35
C THR A 441 17.77 -4.71 11.46
N ASN A 442 17.18 -5.34 12.47
CA ASN A 442 16.67 -4.69 13.66
C ASN A 442 17.80 -4.15 14.54
N GLY A 443 17.53 -3.07 15.25
CA GLY A 443 18.39 -2.59 16.33
C GLY A 443 17.81 -1.38 17.06
N THR A 444 18.55 -0.91 18.06
CA THR A 444 18.02 0.03 19.06
C THR A 444 17.97 1.48 18.60
N ALA A 445 18.64 1.82 17.50
CA ALA A 445 18.70 3.18 16.98
C ALA A 445 18.70 3.19 15.45
N ILE A 446 18.12 4.23 14.86
CA ILE A 446 18.00 4.37 13.41
C ILE A 446 18.51 5.73 12.92
N ASN A 447 18.81 5.80 11.64
CA ASN A 447 19.01 7.03 10.91
C ASN A 447 17.98 7.10 9.77
N LEU A 448 16.88 7.81 10.03
CA LEU A 448 15.89 8.16 9.01
C LEU A 448 16.28 9.50 8.40
N ASP A 449 17.09 9.43 7.33
CA ASP A 449 17.68 10.61 6.69
C ASP A 449 16.64 11.51 6.02
N MET A 450 15.49 10.95 5.64
CA MET A 450 14.28 11.68 5.30
C MET A 450 13.07 10.74 5.32
N ASP A 451 12.02 11.15 6.04
CA ASP A 451 10.68 10.63 5.80
C ASP A 451 10.05 11.36 4.61
N HIS A 452 9.89 10.64 3.51
CA HIS A 452 9.45 11.19 2.24
C HIS A 452 7.95 11.49 2.16
N ASP A 453 7.15 11.03 3.12
CA ASP A 453 5.70 11.28 3.14
C ASP A 453 5.37 12.40 4.14
N ASN A 454 4.56 13.38 3.72
CA ASN A 454 4.20 14.52 4.58
C ASN A 454 3.39 14.07 5.81
N TRP A 455 3.71 14.62 6.99
CA TRP A 455 2.96 14.40 8.23
C TRP A 455 1.76 15.34 8.34
N ARG A 456 0.61 14.79 8.72
CA ARG A 456 -0.65 15.53 8.89
C ARG A 456 -1.42 15.06 10.12
N TRP A 457 -2.38 15.88 10.54
CA TRP A 457 -3.34 15.60 11.60
C TRP A 457 -4.72 15.62 10.98
N ASP A 458 -5.47 14.54 11.18
CA ASP A 458 -6.84 14.40 10.69
C ASP A 458 -7.84 14.92 11.73
#